data_AF-A0A1A8DLN2-F1
#
_entry.id   AF-A0A1A8DLN2-F1
#
_cell.length_a   1.000
_cell.length_b   1.000
_cell.length_c   1.000
_cell.angle_alpha   90.00
_cell.angle_beta   90.00
_cell.angle_gamma   90.00
#
_symmetry.space_group_name_H-M   'P 1'
#
loop_
_entity.id
_entity.type
_entity.pdbx_description
1 polymer ?
#
loop_
_entity_poly.entity_id
_entity_poly.type
_entity_poly.pdbx_seq_one_letter_code
_entity_poly.pdbx_strand_id
1 'polypeptide(L)'
;MTEEQKKYYNAMKKLGSKKPQKPIPRPQNPIQGMVFDFVTQQVFDISIMILICLNMVTMMVETDDQTEDTEEVLYWVNFVFIVVFTGEFLLKLFALRHYYFTNGWNIFDVVVVILSIVGMFLADLIEKYFVSPTLFRVIRLARIGRILRLIKGAKGIRTLLFALMMSLPALFNIGLLLFLVMFIFSIFGMSNFAYVKKEGMMDDMFNFENFGNSMICLFTITTSAGWDGLLLPILNSPPDCDPDLENPGSLVRGNCGNPAIGIIFFTSYIIMSFLVVV
;
A
#
# COMPACT_ATOMS: atom_id res chain seq x y z
N MET A 1 17.01 -14.12 -11.45
CA MET A 1 17.05 -12.81 -12.14
C MET A 1 17.43 -13.02 -13.59
N THR A 2 16.64 -12.46 -14.52
CA THR A 2 16.94 -12.47 -15.96
C THR A 2 18.13 -11.57 -16.31
N GLU A 3 18.65 -11.66 -17.53
CA GLU A 3 19.76 -10.80 -17.98
C GLU A 3 19.40 -9.31 -17.99
N GLU A 4 18.17 -8.97 -18.38
CA GLU A 4 17.67 -7.59 -18.35
C GLU A 4 17.55 -7.06 -16.91
N GLN A 5 17.05 -7.89 -15.98
CA GLN A 5 17.00 -7.54 -14.56
C GLN A 5 18.40 -7.29 -13.98
N LYS A 6 19.42 -8.03 -14.43
CA LYS A 6 20.82 -7.76 -14.03
C LYS A 6 21.30 -6.40 -14.54
N LYS A 7 20.95 -6.00 -15.77
CA LYS A 7 21.26 -4.66 -16.30
C LYS A 7 20.60 -3.57 -15.44
N TYR A 8 19.32 -3.73 -15.12
CA TYR A 8 18.57 -2.82 -14.25
C TYR A 8 19.18 -2.74 -12.84
N TYR A 9 19.47 -3.89 -12.22
CA TYR A 9 20.12 -3.97 -10.92
C TYR A 9 21.47 -3.24 -10.89
N ASN A 10 22.31 -3.45 -11.93
CA ASN A 10 23.58 -2.75 -12.06
C ASN A 10 23.42 -1.24 -12.23
N ALA A 11 22.38 -0.79 -12.94
CA ALA A 11 22.05 0.63 -13.06
C ALA A 11 21.60 1.22 -11.71
N MET A 12 20.73 0.54 -10.96
CA MET A 12 20.32 0.96 -9.62
C MET A 12 21.49 1.00 -8.63
N LYS A 13 22.38 0.00 -8.66
CA LYS A 13 23.60 -0.02 -7.85
C LYS A 13 24.46 1.22 -8.10
N LYS A 14 24.61 1.64 -9.37
CA LYS A 14 25.33 2.88 -9.73
C LYS A 14 24.63 4.14 -9.20
N LEU A 15 23.29 4.15 -9.11
CA LEU A 15 22.55 5.27 -8.50
C LEU A 15 22.83 5.40 -7.00
N GLY A 16 22.95 4.27 -6.29
CA GLY A 16 23.30 4.25 -4.86
C GLY A 16 24.73 4.72 -4.58
N SER A 17 25.65 4.52 -5.53
CA SER A 17 27.06 4.93 -5.42
C SER A 17 27.38 6.30 -6.04
N LYS A 18 26.39 7.20 -6.17
CA LYS A 18 26.58 8.50 -6.85
C LYS A 18 27.65 9.37 -6.18
N LYS A 19 28.48 10.00 -7.04
CA LYS A 19 29.35 11.11 -6.67
C LYS A 19 28.52 12.29 -6.15
N PRO A 20 29.03 13.10 -5.20
CA PRO A 20 28.32 14.28 -4.70
C PRO A 20 27.97 15.22 -5.85
N GLN A 21 26.73 15.74 -5.84
CA GLN A 21 26.29 16.74 -6.82
C GLN A 21 27.08 18.03 -6.63
N LYS A 22 27.38 18.74 -7.72
CA LYS A 22 28.00 20.06 -7.65
C LYS A 22 27.08 21.01 -6.86
N PRO A 23 27.62 21.91 -6.03
CA PRO A 23 26.81 22.89 -5.29
C PRO A 23 26.05 23.79 -6.27
N ILE A 24 24.82 24.12 -5.91
CA ILE A 24 23.94 24.96 -6.73
C ILE A 24 24.46 26.40 -6.71
N PRO A 25 24.61 27.08 -7.86
CA PRO A 25 25.12 28.44 -7.90
C PRO A 25 24.12 29.42 -7.26
N ARG A 26 24.64 30.32 -6.41
CA ARG A 26 23.85 31.38 -5.78
C ARG A 26 23.27 32.33 -6.84
N PRO A 27 21.99 32.74 -6.73
CA PRO A 27 21.40 33.75 -7.60
C PRO A 27 22.13 35.10 -7.52
N GLN A 28 22.21 35.82 -8.64
CA GLN A 28 22.82 37.15 -8.69
C GLN A 28 21.91 38.24 -8.10
N ASN A 29 20.59 38.08 -8.22
CA ASN A 29 19.62 39.02 -7.67
C ASN A 29 19.72 39.05 -6.14
N PRO A 30 19.81 40.23 -5.50
CA PRO A 30 20.07 40.35 -4.07
C PRO A 30 18.95 39.76 -3.20
N ILE A 31 17.69 40.05 -3.54
CA ILE A 31 16.52 39.51 -2.83
C ILE A 31 16.48 37.98 -2.93
N GLN A 32 16.68 37.45 -4.14
CA GLN A 32 16.68 36.01 -4.38
C GLN A 32 17.87 35.32 -3.70
N GLY A 33 19.02 35.99 -3.65
CA GLY A 33 20.21 35.55 -2.93
C GLY A 33 19.95 35.44 -1.44
N MET A 34 19.28 36.42 -0.83
CA MET A 34 18.90 36.35 0.60
C MET A 34 17.96 35.17 0.89
N VAL A 35 16.95 34.94 0.04
CA VAL A 35 16.04 33.78 0.18
C VAL A 35 16.80 32.46 0.00
N PHE A 36 17.73 32.41 -0.95
CA PHE A 36 18.60 31.24 -1.15
C PHE A 36 19.47 30.97 0.09
N ASP A 37 20.10 32.00 0.64
CA ASP A 37 20.94 31.87 1.83
C ASP A 37 20.14 31.46 3.07
N PHE A 38 18.86 31.84 3.17
CA PHE A 38 17.95 31.40 4.23
C PHE A 38 17.52 29.93 4.07
N VAL A 39 17.03 29.56 2.88
CA VAL A 39 16.49 28.22 2.60
C VAL A 39 17.57 27.12 2.61
N THR A 40 18.83 27.47 2.34
CA THR A 40 19.95 26.52 2.35
C THR A 40 20.53 26.27 3.74
N GLN A 41 20.08 26.98 4.77
CA GLN A 41 20.54 26.74 6.14
C GLN A 41 19.98 25.43 6.69
N GLN A 42 20.84 24.70 7.42
CA GLN A 42 20.46 23.47 8.11
C GLN A 42 19.30 23.70 9.09
N VAL A 43 19.24 24.87 9.73
CA VAL A 43 18.18 25.24 10.67
C VAL A 43 16.81 25.27 9.99
N PHE A 44 16.73 25.75 8.74
CA PHE A 44 15.50 25.75 7.96
C PHE A 44 14.99 24.31 7.77
N ASP A 45 15.84 23.41 7.27
CA ASP A 45 15.46 22.00 7.07
C ASP A 45 15.09 21.29 8.38
N ILE A 46 15.77 21.58 9.50
CA ILE A 46 15.41 21.04 10.83
C ILE A 46 14.04 21.57 11.28
N SER A 47 13.75 22.86 11.09
CA SER A 47 12.46 23.45 11.47
C SER A 47 11.28 22.81 10.72
N ILE A 48 11.43 22.57 9.42
CA ILE A 48 10.44 21.86 8.60
C ILE A 48 10.26 20.42 9.10
N MET A 49 11.35 19.74 9.45
CA MET A 49 11.28 18.38 9.98
C MET A 49 10.48 18.32 11.30
N ILE A 50 10.67 19.29 12.20
CA ILE A 50 9.88 19.40 13.44
C ILE A 50 8.40 19.63 13.12
N LEU A 51 8.08 20.50 12.16
CA LEU A 51 6.70 20.76 11.75
C LEU A 51 6.03 19.53 11.13
N ILE A 52 6.77 18.71 10.38
CA ILE A 52 6.27 17.42 9.87
C ILE A 52 5.94 16.48 11.03
N CYS A 53 6.81 16.39 12.05
CA CYS A 53 6.54 15.59 13.24
C CYS A 53 5.30 16.09 14.01
N LEU A 54 5.13 17.41 14.15
CA LEU A 54 3.93 17.99 14.76
C LEU A 54 2.67 17.67 13.95
N ASN A 55 2.73 17.75 12.62
CA ASN A 55 1.59 17.38 11.77
C ASN A 55 1.26 15.87 11.87
N MET A 56 2.25 15.01 12.06
CA MET A 56 2.02 13.59 12.34
C MET A 56 1.26 13.40 13.65
N VAL A 57 1.65 14.10 14.73
CA VAL A 57 0.95 14.04 16.01
C VAL A 57 -0.51 14.46 15.85
N THR A 58 -0.81 15.50 15.07
CA THR A 58 -2.20 15.90 14.83
C THR A 58 -3.04 14.82 14.14
N MET A 59 -2.43 14.02 13.25
CA MET A 59 -3.12 12.88 12.63
C MET A 59 -3.35 11.73 13.62
N MET A 60 -2.53 11.59 14.66
CA MET A 60 -2.68 10.56 15.69
C MET A 60 -3.78 10.88 16.70
N VAL A 61 -4.21 12.15 16.79
CA VAL A 61 -5.28 12.60 17.70
C VAL A 61 -6.67 12.35 17.11
N GLU A 62 -6.79 12.15 15.79
CA GLU A 62 -8.08 11.85 15.14
C GLU A 62 -8.70 10.56 15.69
N THR A 63 -10.00 10.60 16.00
CA THR A 63 -10.79 9.46 16.51
C THR A 63 -12.11 9.34 15.75
N ASP A 64 -12.73 8.15 15.79
CA ASP A 64 -13.97 7.86 15.03
C ASP A 64 -15.17 8.67 15.59
N ASP A 65 -15.30 8.70 16.93
CA ASP A 65 -16.37 9.42 17.65
C ASP A 65 -15.87 10.75 18.23
N GLN A 66 -15.40 11.66 17.38
CA GLN A 66 -14.90 12.97 17.80
C GLN A 66 -16.01 14.04 17.86
N THR A 67 -15.88 14.98 18.81
CA THR A 67 -16.81 16.12 18.91
C THR A 67 -16.61 17.10 17.74
N GLU A 68 -17.68 17.81 17.35
CA GLU A 68 -17.64 18.82 16.28
C GLU A 68 -16.54 19.87 16.51
N ASP A 69 -16.39 20.34 17.76
CA ASP A 69 -15.33 21.28 18.15
C ASP A 69 -13.92 20.74 17.86
N THR A 70 -13.70 19.44 18.11
CA THR A 70 -12.40 18.80 17.88
C THR A 70 -12.12 18.70 16.38
N GLU A 71 -13.13 18.35 15.58
CA GLU A 71 -13.00 18.28 14.12
C GLU A 71 -12.69 19.66 13.51
N GLU A 72 -13.36 20.72 13.97
CA GLU A 72 -13.10 22.09 13.51
C GLU A 72 -11.66 22.55 13.86
N VAL A 73 -11.23 22.32 15.11
CA VAL A 73 -9.86 22.66 15.53
C VAL A 73 -8.82 21.91 14.68
N LEU A 74 -9.03 20.60 14.46
CA LEU A 74 -8.13 19.79 13.64
C LEU A 74 -8.14 20.23 12.17
N TYR A 75 -9.27 20.68 11.62
CA TYR A 75 -9.36 21.23 10.28
C TYR A 75 -8.46 22.47 10.13
N TRP A 76 -8.61 23.46 11.03
CA TRP A 76 -7.82 24.69 10.99
C TRP A 76 -6.32 24.43 11.21
N VAL A 77 -5.97 23.54 12.12
CA VAL A 77 -4.58 23.15 12.35
C VAL A 77 -3.99 22.49 11.09
N ASN A 78 -4.74 21.59 10.44
CA ASN A 78 -4.31 20.97 9.18
C ASN A 78 -4.17 21.99 8.04
N PHE A 79 -5.06 22.98 7.97
CA PHE A 79 -4.96 24.10 7.02
C PHE A 79 -3.67 24.89 7.21
N VAL A 80 -3.33 25.25 8.45
CA VAL A 80 -2.08 25.95 8.77
C VAL A 80 -0.87 25.15 8.30
N PHE A 81 -0.83 23.83 8.51
CA PHE A 81 0.27 23.00 8.01
C PHE A 81 0.38 23.00 6.48
N ILE A 82 -0.75 22.95 5.75
CA ILE A 82 -0.74 23.04 4.29
C ILE A 82 -0.16 24.37 3.84
N VAL A 83 -0.59 25.48 4.45
CA VAL A 83 -0.08 26.81 4.12
C VAL A 83 1.43 26.90 4.37
N VAL A 84 1.92 26.39 5.50
CA VAL A 84 3.36 26.40 5.83
C VAL A 84 4.17 25.55 4.87
N PHE A 85 3.75 24.33 4.52
CA PHE A 85 4.46 23.49 3.56
C PHE A 85 4.38 24.00 2.12
N THR A 86 3.27 24.65 1.76
CA THR A 86 3.16 25.36 0.48
C THR A 86 4.13 26.54 0.42
N GLY A 87 4.24 27.30 1.52
CA GLY A 87 5.21 28.38 1.67
C GLY A 87 6.64 27.88 1.54
N GLU A 88 6.99 26.78 2.20
CA GLU A 88 8.31 26.13 2.06
C GLU A 88 8.62 25.77 0.59
N PHE A 89 7.67 25.14 -0.09
CA PHE A 89 7.80 24.79 -1.51
C PHE A 89 8.05 26.04 -2.37
N LEU A 90 7.22 27.09 -2.20
CA LEU A 90 7.35 28.33 -2.98
C LEU A 90 8.68 29.03 -2.72
N LEU A 91 9.13 29.09 -1.46
CA LEU A 91 10.44 29.65 -1.09
C LEU A 91 11.59 28.86 -1.74
N LYS A 92 11.56 27.53 -1.68
CA LYS A 92 12.56 26.65 -2.32
C LYS A 92 12.54 26.79 -3.84
N LEU A 93 11.36 26.87 -4.46
CA LEU A 93 11.21 27.06 -5.90
C LEU A 93 11.79 28.41 -6.34
N PHE A 94 11.48 29.49 -5.60
CA PHE A 94 11.99 30.82 -5.88
C PHE A 94 13.52 30.89 -5.73
N ALA A 95 14.08 30.29 -4.67
CA ALA A 95 15.52 30.27 -4.44
C ALA A 95 16.29 29.43 -5.47
N LEU A 96 15.82 28.19 -5.73
CA LEU A 96 16.57 27.18 -6.50
C LEU A 96 16.24 27.18 -8.00
N ARG A 97 15.11 27.77 -8.43
CA ARG A 97 14.67 27.84 -9.83
C ARG A 97 14.61 26.44 -10.45
N HIS A 98 15.20 26.24 -11.64
CA HIS A 98 15.26 24.95 -12.30
C HIS A 98 16.05 23.89 -11.53
N TYR A 99 17.00 24.27 -10.67
CA TYR A 99 17.75 23.31 -9.85
C TYR A 99 16.85 22.61 -8.82
N TYR A 100 15.70 23.19 -8.47
CA TYR A 100 14.71 22.55 -7.59
C TYR A 100 14.34 21.14 -8.09
N PHE A 101 14.07 21.03 -9.39
CA PHE A 101 13.65 19.78 -10.05
C PHE A 101 14.77 18.78 -10.29
N THR A 102 16.03 19.12 -9.99
CA THR A 102 17.14 18.16 -10.13
C THR A 102 17.24 17.21 -8.94
N ASN A 103 16.62 17.56 -7.80
CA ASN A 103 16.59 16.74 -6.60
C ASN A 103 15.26 15.98 -6.49
N GLY A 104 15.33 14.65 -6.58
CA GLY A 104 14.15 13.78 -6.47
C GLY A 104 13.37 13.95 -5.17
N TRP A 105 14.02 14.32 -4.06
CA TRP A 105 13.33 14.59 -2.80
C TRP A 105 12.49 15.87 -2.84
N ASN A 106 12.93 16.89 -3.59
CA ASN A 106 12.16 18.12 -3.78
C ASN A 106 10.96 17.88 -4.74
N ILE A 107 11.13 16.99 -5.73
CA ILE A 107 10.01 16.56 -6.58
C ILE A 107 8.97 15.80 -5.75
N PHE A 108 9.41 14.85 -4.93
CA PHE A 108 8.51 14.12 -4.02
C PHE A 108 7.74 15.08 -3.11
N ASP A 109 8.43 16.07 -2.56
CA ASP A 109 7.85 17.09 -1.70
C ASP A 109 6.72 17.88 -2.38
N VAL A 110 6.96 18.43 -3.57
CA VAL A 110 5.92 19.20 -4.28
C VAL A 110 4.72 18.33 -4.66
N VAL A 111 4.92 17.05 -5.00
CA VAL A 111 3.81 16.13 -5.25
C VAL A 111 2.94 15.97 -4.00
N VAL A 112 3.55 15.80 -2.83
CA VAL A 112 2.83 15.69 -1.56
C VAL A 112 2.08 16.98 -1.21
N VAL A 113 2.68 18.15 -1.46
CA VAL A 113 2.02 19.45 -1.25
C VAL A 113 0.81 19.60 -2.18
N ILE A 114 0.95 19.27 -3.47
CA ILE A 114 -0.16 19.34 -4.43
C ILE A 114 -1.29 18.40 -4.02
N LEU A 115 -0.97 17.13 -3.69
CA LEU A 115 -1.97 16.17 -3.22
C LEU A 115 -2.69 16.63 -1.95
N SER A 116 -1.98 17.36 -1.08
CA SER A 116 -2.53 17.92 0.15
C SER A 116 -3.54 19.03 -0.11
N ILE A 117 -3.23 19.95 -1.03
CA ILE A 117 -4.13 21.03 -1.44
C ILE A 117 -5.36 20.44 -2.15
N VAL A 118 -5.11 19.54 -3.11
CA VAL A 118 -6.15 18.83 -3.86
C VAL A 118 -7.08 18.09 -2.89
N GLY A 119 -6.54 17.33 -1.94
CA GLY A 119 -7.34 16.58 -0.98
C GLY A 119 -8.23 17.45 -0.08
N MET A 120 -7.77 18.65 0.27
CA MET A 120 -8.57 19.61 1.03
C MET A 120 -9.72 20.18 0.19
N PHE A 121 -9.44 20.71 -1.01
CA PHE A 121 -10.50 21.26 -1.86
C PHE A 121 -11.49 20.21 -2.36
N LEU A 122 -11.03 18.97 -2.59
CA LEU A 122 -11.92 17.86 -2.93
C LEU A 122 -12.80 17.45 -1.76
N ALA A 123 -12.35 17.57 -0.51
CA ALA A 123 -13.19 17.28 0.66
C ALA A 123 -14.43 18.20 0.66
N ASP A 124 -14.21 19.51 0.55
CA ASP A 124 -15.28 20.52 0.52
C ASP A 124 -16.23 20.31 -0.69
N LEU A 125 -15.68 19.90 -1.83
CA LEU A 125 -16.47 19.66 -3.05
C LEU A 125 -17.26 18.34 -2.97
N ILE A 126 -16.70 17.29 -2.39
CA ILE A 126 -17.39 16.01 -2.21
C ILE A 126 -18.53 16.15 -1.22
N GLU A 127 -18.32 16.82 -0.09
CA GLU A 127 -19.38 17.08 0.89
C GLU A 127 -20.57 17.80 0.24
N LYS A 128 -20.29 18.70 -0.71
CA LYS A 128 -21.31 19.47 -1.42
C LYS A 128 -22.00 18.70 -2.57
N TYR A 129 -21.33 17.77 -3.24
CA TYR A 129 -21.80 17.19 -4.52
C TYR A 129 -21.85 15.65 -4.59
N PHE A 130 -21.17 14.91 -3.71
CA PHE A 130 -21.01 13.45 -3.82
C PHE A 130 -21.14 12.70 -2.49
N VAL A 131 -22.08 11.74 -2.43
CA VAL A 131 -22.38 10.93 -1.23
C VAL A 131 -21.63 9.58 -1.25
N SER A 132 -20.33 9.56 -1.58
CA SER A 132 -19.53 8.32 -1.48
C SER A 132 -18.54 8.39 -0.32
N PRO A 133 -18.86 7.80 0.85
CA PRO A 133 -17.96 7.75 2.00
C PRO A 133 -16.62 7.08 1.67
N THR A 134 -16.60 6.14 0.72
CA THR A 134 -15.41 5.38 0.34
C THR A 134 -14.37 6.24 -0.38
N LEU A 135 -14.78 7.06 -1.34
CA LEU A 135 -13.86 7.95 -2.07
C LEU A 135 -13.22 8.99 -1.15
N PHE A 136 -14.02 9.52 -0.23
CA PHE A 136 -13.57 10.45 0.79
C PHE A 136 -12.48 9.86 1.70
N ARG A 137 -12.68 8.61 2.17
CA ARG A 137 -11.67 7.88 2.95
C ARG A 137 -10.36 7.70 2.18
N VAL A 138 -10.42 7.38 0.89
CA VAL A 138 -9.22 7.21 0.04
C VAL A 138 -8.46 8.54 -0.14
N ILE A 139 -9.15 9.65 -0.36
CA ILE A 139 -8.52 10.97 -0.48
C ILE A 139 -7.83 11.37 0.83
N ARG A 140 -8.46 11.08 1.97
CA ARG A 140 -7.84 11.27 3.29
C ARG A 140 -6.57 10.44 3.47
N LEU A 141 -6.33 9.35 2.73
CA LEU A 141 -5.04 8.62 2.80
C LEU A 141 -3.87 9.40 2.17
N ALA A 142 -4.13 10.32 1.23
CA ALA A 142 -3.07 11.07 0.57
C ALA A 142 -2.25 11.93 1.56
N ARG A 143 -2.84 12.36 2.68
CA ARG A 143 -2.14 13.14 3.72
C ARG A 143 -1.04 12.34 4.42
N ILE A 144 -1.12 11.00 4.43
CA ILE A 144 -0.06 10.11 4.97
C ILE A 144 1.25 10.31 4.18
N GLY A 145 1.18 10.73 2.92
CA GLY A 145 2.35 11.05 2.10
C GLY A 145 3.26 12.12 2.72
N ARG A 146 2.72 13.01 3.58
CA ARG A 146 3.51 14.01 4.33
C ARG A 146 4.49 13.36 5.30
N ILE A 147 4.11 12.26 5.95
CA ILE A 147 4.95 11.55 6.92
C ILE A 147 6.17 10.94 6.22
N LEU A 148 6.02 10.50 4.97
CA LEU A 148 7.12 9.96 4.15
C LEU A 148 8.24 10.99 3.91
N ARG A 149 7.97 12.30 4.07
CA ARG A 149 9.00 13.35 3.97
C ARG A 149 10.07 13.20 5.07
N LEU A 150 9.75 12.58 6.21
CA LEU A 150 10.72 12.29 7.28
C LEU A 150 11.85 11.36 6.81
N ILE A 151 11.57 10.51 5.81
CA ILE A 151 12.55 9.59 5.23
C ILE A 151 13.74 10.37 4.62
N LYS A 152 13.51 11.60 4.12
CA LYS A 152 14.57 12.45 3.55
C LYS A 152 15.71 12.68 4.55
N GLY A 153 15.38 12.91 5.82
CA GLY A 153 16.35 13.17 6.90
C GLY A 153 16.96 11.90 7.49
N ALA A 154 16.24 10.78 7.47
CA ALA A 154 16.66 9.53 8.10
C ALA A 154 17.60 8.70 7.21
N LYS A 155 18.92 8.96 7.28
CA LYS A 155 19.93 8.24 6.47
C LYS A 155 19.84 6.71 6.60
N GLY A 156 19.68 6.17 7.81
CA GLY A 156 19.57 4.72 8.03
C GLY A 156 18.35 4.10 7.33
N ILE A 157 17.18 4.73 7.45
CA ILE A 157 15.94 4.28 6.80
C ILE A 157 16.10 4.29 5.28
N ARG A 158 16.71 5.33 4.71
CA ARG A 158 16.97 5.38 3.25
C ARG A 158 17.85 4.22 2.78
N THR A 159 18.84 3.82 3.57
CA THR A 159 19.69 2.67 3.24
C THR A 159 18.89 1.37 3.24
N LEU A 160 18.01 1.17 4.23
CA LEU A 160 17.13 0.00 4.29
C LEU A 160 16.14 -0.03 3.11
N LEU A 161 15.48 1.09 2.81
CA LEU A 161 14.57 1.21 1.67
C LEU A 161 15.28 1.00 0.33
N PHE A 162 16.52 1.48 0.19
CA PHE A 162 17.32 1.22 -0.99
C PHE A 162 17.66 -0.27 -1.12
N ALA A 163 18.05 -0.94 -0.04
CA ALA A 163 18.28 -2.39 -0.05
C ALA A 163 17.02 -3.17 -0.45
N LEU A 164 15.85 -2.77 0.07
CA LEU A 164 14.56 -3.33 -0.33
C LEU A 164 14.32 -3.15 -1.84
N MET A 165 14.49 -1.94 -2.37
CA MET A 165 14.32 -1.66 -3.81
C MET A 165 15.26 -2.50 -4.68
N MET A 166 16.50 -2.75 -4.23
CA MET A 166 17.45 -3.60 -4.94
C MET A 166 17.02 -5.08 -5.00
N SER A 167 16.23 -5.55 -4.03
CA SER A 167 15.71 -6.93 -3.97
C SER A 167 14.42 -7.14 -4.78
N LEU A 168 13.68 -6.07 -5.11
CA LEU A 168 12.37 -6.14 -5.79
C LEU A 168 12.39 -6.94 -7.11
N PRO A 169 13.40 -6.82 -8.01
CA PRO A 169 13.41 -7.60 -9.25
C PRO A 169 13.47 -9.11 -9.02
N ALA A 170 14.19 -9.55 -7.98
CA ALA A 170 14.26 -10.95 -7.62
C ALA A 170 12.93 -11.41 -7.01
N LEU A 171 12.40 -10.64 -6.06
CA LEU A 171 11.12 -10.91 -5.40
C LEU A 171 9.95 -10.99 -6.39
N PHE A 172 9.94 -10.14 -7.42
CA PHE A 172 8.91 -10.17 -8.47
C PHE A 172 8.86 -11.50 -9.21
N ASN A 173 10.00 -12.14 -9.49
CA ASN A 173 10.02 -13.44 -10.17
C ASN A 173 9.41 -14.54 -9.28
N ILE A 174 9.74 -14.53 -7.99
CA ILE A 174 9.20 -15.47 -6.99
C ILE A 174 7.69 -15.23 -6.83
N GLY A 175 7.28 -13.97 -6.73
CA GLY A 175 5.87 -13.57 -6.65
C GLY A 175 5.06 -13.99 -7.87
N LEU A 176 5.62 -13.93 -9.08
CA LEU A 176 4.96 -14.40 -10.30
C LEU A 176 4.77 -15.92 -10.28
N LEU A 177 5.78 -16.68 -9.84
CA LEU A 177 5.67 -18.12 -9.67
C LEU A 177 4.59 -18.48 -8.63
N LEU A 178 4.58 -17.80 -7.47
CA LEU A 178 3.57 -18.00 -6.44
C LEU A 178 2.16 -17.67 -6.95
N PHE A 179 2.01 -16.57 -7.69
CA PHE A 179 0.74 -16.19 -8.30
C PHE A 179 0.25 -17.24 -9.31
N LEU A 180 1.15 -17.83 -10.10
CA LEU A 180 0.80 -18.91 -11.02
C LEU A 180 0.29 -20.15 -10.27
N VAL A 181 0.95 -20.54 -9.17
CA VAL A 181 0.50 -21.66 -8.33
C VAL A 181 -0.88 -21.37 -7.74
N MET A 182 -1.09 -20.17 -7.18
CA MET A 182 -2.40 -19.72 -6.68
C MET A 182 -3.48 -19.74 -7.75
N PHE A 183 -3.15 -19.32 -8.97
CA PHE A 183 -4.08 -19.30 -10.10
C PHE A 183 -4.56 -20.72 -10.44
N ILE A 184 -3.63 -21.68 -10.56
CA ILE A 184 -3.95 -23.08 -10.87
C ILE A 184 -4.82 -23.69 -9.77
N PHE A 185 -4.44 -23.49 -8.50
CA PHE A 185 -5.20 -23.99 -7.36
C PHE A 185 -6.56 -23.32 -7.22
N SER A 186 -6.72 -22.05 -7.61
CA SER A 186 -8.02 -21.38 -7.57
C SER A 186 -8.99 -22.03 -8.53
N ILE A 187 -8.57 -22.29 -9.77
CA ILE A 187 -9.42 -22.97 -10.77
C ILE A 187 -9.81 -24.36 -10.28
N PHE A 188 -8.85 -25.11 -9.73
CA PHE A 188 -9.13 -26.45 -9.20
C PHE A 188 -10.06 -26.40 -7.97
N GLY A 189 -9.86 -25.43 -7.08
CA GLY A 189 -10.72 -25.22 -5.91
C GLY A 189 -12.15 -24.88 -6.32
N MET A 190 -12.32 -24.01 -7.32
CA MET A 190 -13.64 -23.68 -7.86
C MET A 190 -14.37 -24.89 -8.44
N SER A 191 -13.68 -25.71 -9.24
CA SER A 191 -14.33 -26.86 -9.86
C SER A 191 -14.74 -27.95 -8.87
N ASN A 192 -14.08 -28.04 -7.71
CA ASN A 192 -14.28 -29.13 -6.75
C ASN A 192 -15.04 -28.72 -5.49
N PHE A 193 -14.92 -27.46 -5.04
CA PHE A 193 -15.36 -27.04 -3.71
C PHE A 193 -16.42 -25.93 -3.73
N ALA A 194 -16.88 -25.47 -4.90
CA ALA A 194 -17.86 -24.38 -5.01
C ALA A 194 -19.18 -24.64 -4.27
N TYR A 195 -19.64 -25.89 -4.22
CA TYR A 195 -20.93 -26.27 -3.62
C TYR A 195 -20.81 -26.88 -2.22
N VAL A 196 -19.60 -26.94 -1.66
CA VAL A 196 -19.40 -27.51 -0.32
C VAL A 196 -20.19 -26.69 0.69
N LYS A 197 -20.82 -27.39 1.64
CA LYS A 197 -21.60 -26.75 2.71
C LYS A 197 -20.77 -25.68 3.41
N LYS A 198 -21.33 -24.48 3.53
CA LYS A 198 -20.72 -23.34 4.23
C LYS A 198 -20.73 -23.61 5.73
N GLU A 199 -19.56 -23.86 6.30
CA GLU A 199 -19.35 -24.06 7.73
C GLU A 199 -17.96 -23.54 8.14
N GLY A 200 -17.81 -23.20 9.43
CA GLY A 200 -16.54 -22.73 9.96
C GLY A 200 -16.07 -21.44 9.29
N MET A 201 -14.91 -21.50 8.62
CA MET A 201 -14.33 -20.34 7.91
C MET A 201 -14.93 -20.14 6.51
N MET A 202 -15.66 -21.13 5.98
CA MET A 202 -16.26 -21.03 4.66
C MET A 202 -17.62 -20.33 4.75
N ASP A 203 -17.66 -19.05 4.34
CA ASP A 203 -18.85 -18.19 4.40
C ASP A 203 -19.19 -17.58 3.02
N ASP A 204 -20.06 -16.58 2.97
CA ASP A 204 -20.47 -15.94 1.70
C ASP A 204 -19.36 -15.15 1.00
N MET A 205 -18.29 -14.78 1.72
CA MET A 205 -17.16 -14.00 1.20
C MET A 205 -15.89 -14.85 1.02
N PHE A 206 -15.64 -15.80 1.92
CA PHE A 206 -14.51 -16.73 1.90
C PHE A 206 -14.97 -18.12 1.46
N ASN A 207 -15.10 -18.32 0.14
CA ASN A 207 -15.50 -19.59 -0.46
C ASN A 207 -14.83 -19.83 -1.81
N PHE A 208 -15.13 -20.98 -2.42
CA PHE A 208 -14.65 -21.37 -3.75
C PHE A 208 -15.71 -21.22 -4.84
N GLU A 209 -16.76 -20.43 -4.65
CA GLU A 209 -17.84 -20.28 -5.64
C GLU A 209 -17.38 -19.54 -6.91
N ASN A 210 -16.49 -18.55 -6.74
CA ASN A 210 -15.95 -17.77 -7.84
C ASN A 210 -14.43 -17.58 -7.73
N PHE A 211 -13.83 -17.09 -8.82
CA PHE A 211 -12.38 -16.94 -8.92
C PHE A 211 -11.80 -15.93 -7.92
N GLY A 212 -12.49 -14.81 -7.68
CA GLY A 212 -12.04 -13.79 -6.73
C GLY A 212 -12.00 -14.30 -5.29
N ASN A 213 -13.09 -14.94 -4.85
CA ASN A 213 -13.19 -15.53 -3.51
C ASN A 213 -12.15 -16.64 -3.32
N SER A 214 -11.96 -17.49 -4.34
CA SER A 214 -10.95 -18.57 -4.31
C SER A 214 -9.53 -18.00 -4.17
N MET A 215 -9.21 -16.94 -4.92
CA MET A 215 -7.91 -16.27 -4.83
C MET A 215 -7.67 -15.66 -3.45
N ILE A 216 -8.70 -15.09 -2.80
CA ILE A 216 -8.61 -14.55 -1.43
C ILE A 216 -8.39 -15.68 -0.41
N CYS A 217 -9.10 -16.80 -0.55
CA CYS A 217 -8.92 -17.98 0.30
C CYS A 217 -7.49 -18.52 0.18
N LEU A 218 -7.00 -18.72 -1.05
CA LEU A 218 -5.63 -19.18 -1.30
C LEU A 218 -4.58 -18.18 -0.82
N PHE A 219 -4.81 -16.88 -0.98
CA PHE A 219 -3.91 -15.85 -0.46
C PHE A 219 -3.75 -15.95 1.06
N THR A 220 -4.84 -16.22 1.77
CA THR A 220 -4.84 -16.41 3.22
C THR A 220 -4.03 -17.66 3.59
N ILE A 221 -4.32 -18.80 2.97
CA ILE A 221 -3.62 -20.06 3.28
C ILE A 221 -2.19 -20.13 2.76
N THR A 222 -1.74 -19.21 1.89
CA THR A 222 -0.31 -19.05 1.54
C THR A 222 0.54 -18.79 2.78
N THR A 223 -0.02 -18.09 3.76
CA THR A 223 0.62 -17.84 5.06
C THR A 223 0.47 -19.00 6.04
N SER A 224 -0.11 -20.13 5.61
CA SER A 224 -0.53 -21.28 6.43
C SER A 224 -1.55 -20.96 7.53
N ALA A 225 -2.22 -19.81 7.45
CA ALA A 225 -3.28 -19.43 8.38
C ALA A 225 -4.66 -19.90 7.88
N GLY A 226 -5.49 -20.45 8.77
CA GLY A 226 -6.91 -20.74 8.52
C GLY A 226 -7.21 -21.87 7.51
N TRP A 227 -6.20 -22.64 7.10
CA TRP A 227 -6.40 -23.75 6.15
C TRP A 227 -7.24 -24.88 6.74
N ASP A 228 -7.17 -25.08 8.05
CA ASP A 228 -7.97 -26.03 8.81
C ASP A 228 -9.46 -25.66 8.77
N GLY A 229 -9.78 -24.38 8.95
CA GLY A 229 -11.15 -23.87 8.88
C GLY A 229 -11.79 -24.02 7.50
N LEU A 230 -10.99 -23.98 6.43
CA LEU A 230 -11.45 -24.23 5.06
C LEU A 230 -11.50 -25.72 4.70
N LEU A 231 -10.66 -26.55 5.32
CA LEU A 231 -10.65 -27.99 5.07
C LEU A 231 -11.82 -28.71 5.77
N LEU A 232 -12.20 -28.29 6.98
CA LEU A 232 -13.22 -28.95 7.79
C LEU A 232 -14.53 -29.24 7.03
N PRO A 233 -15.16 -28.28 6.34
CA PRO A 233 -16.41 -28.54 5.62
C PRO A 233 -16.25 -29.51 4.45
N ILE A 234 -15.05 -29.60 3.88
CA ILE A 234 -14.74 -30.52 2.77
C ILE A 234 -14.59 -31.96 3.25
N LEU A 235 -14.26 -32.17 4.53
CA LEU A 235 -14.16 -33.49 5.15
C LEU A 235 -15.52 -34.08 5.55
N ASN A 236 -16.58 -33.26 5.57
CA ASN A 236 -17.91 -33.69 6.00
C ASN A 236 -18.47 -34.79 5.08
N SER A 237 -19.13 -35.76 5.72
CA SER A 237 -19.89 -36.84 5.08
C SER A 237 -21.29 -36.89 5.72
N PRO A 238 -22.29 -37.57 5.12
CA PRO A 238 -23.61 -37.70 5.74
C PRO A 238 -23.50 -38.28 7.16
N PRO A 239 -24.17 -37.72 8.19
CA PRO A 239 -25.31 -36.78 8.12
C PRO A 239 -24.96 -35.28 8.12
N ASP A 240 -23.67 -34.91 8.18
CA ASP A 240 -23.26 -33.50 8.30
C ASP A 240 -23.39 -32.71 6.99
N CYS A 241 -23.53 -33.41 5.86
CA CYS A 241 -23.84 -32.86 4.54
C CYS A 241 -24.98 -33.65 3.87
N ASP A 242 -25.60 -33.04 2.86
CA ASP A 242 -26.71 -33.61 2.09
C ASP A 242 -26.25 -33.86 0.63
N PRO A 243 -26.16 -35.14 0.19
CA PRO A 243 -25.74 -35.48 -1.17
C PRO A 243 -26.81 -35.19 -2.23
N ASP A 244 -28.07 -35.01 -1.84
CA ASP A 244 -29.20 -34.82 -2.75
C ASP A 244 -29.71 -33.37 -2.77
N LEU A 245 -29.03 -32.46 -2.05
CA LEU A 245 -29.38 -31.04 -2.01
C LEU A 245 -29.44 -30.44 -3.42
N GLU A 246 -30.58 -29.84 -3.77
CA GLU A 246 -30.73 -29.14 -5.05
C GLU A 246 -30.14 -27.73 -4.96
N ASN A 247 -29.18 -27.41 -5.85
CA ASN A 247 -28.59 -26.09 -5.97
C ASN A 247 -29.33 -25.30 -7.07
N PRO A 248 -30.15 -24.28 -6.74
CA PRO A 248 -30.95 -23.57 -7.73
C PRO A 248 -30.08 -22.93 -8.81
N GLY A 249 -30.42 -23.15 -10.08
CA GLY A 249 -29.67 -22.61 -11.23
C GLY A 249 -28.43 -23.41 -11.64
N SER A 250 -28.17 -24.57 -11.00
CA SER A 250 -27.10 -25.50 -11.38
C SER A 250 -27.65 -26.91 -11.65
N LEU A 251 -26.94 -27.68 -12.47
CA LEU A 251 -27.21 -29.12 -12.68
C LEU A 251 -26.54 -30.00 -11.61
N VAL A 252 -25.68 -29.41 -10.77
CA VAL A 252 -24.92 -30.13 -9.73
C VAL A 252 -25.79 -30.30 -8.48
N ARG A 253 -25.88 -31.53 -7.98
CA ARG A 253 -26.59 -31.89 -6.74
C ARG A 253 -25.62 -32.21 -5.62
N GLY A 254 -26.06 -31.94 -4.41
CA GLY A 254 -25.34 -32.19 -3.17
C GLY A 254 -24.45 -31.03 -2.72
N ASN A 255 -24.10 -31.05 -1.44
CA ASN A 255 -23.16 -30.11 -0.81
C ASN A 255 -22.03 -30.80 -0.02
N CYS A 256 -21.88 -32.12 -0.20
CA CYS A 256 -20.81 -32.89 0.41
C CYS A 256 -19.47 -32.63 -0.27
N GLY A 257 -18.42 -32.44 0.52
CA GLY A 257 -17.06 -32.40 0.03
C GLY A 257 -16.52 -33.79 -0.32
N ASN A 258 -15.35 -33.81 -0.94
CA ASN A 258 -14.57 -35.03 -1.16
C ASN A 258 -13.35 -35.02 -0.23
N PRO A 259 -13.34 -35.81 0.87
CA PRO A 259 -12.27 -35.76 1.86
C PRO A 259 -10.89 -36.05 1.28
N ALA A 260 -10.77 -37.01 0.35
CA ALA A 260 -9.49 -37.37 -0.25
C ALA A 260 -8.93 -36.23 -1.11
N ILE A 261 -9.78 -35.62 -1.95
CA ILE A 261 -9.37 -34.48 -2.79
C ILE A 261 -9.05 -33.27 -1.92
N GLY A 262 -9.85 -33.01 -0.87
CA GLY A 262 -9.60 -31.92 0.08
C GLY A 262 -8.24 -32.04 0.75
N ILE A 263 -7.93 -33.18 1.36
CA ILE A 263 -6.64 -33.41 2.04
C ILE A 263 -5.47 -33.22 1.07
N ILE A 264 -5.55 -33.78 -0.14
CA ILE A 264 -4.50 -33.65 -1.15
C ILE A 264 -4.35 -32.19 -1.59
N PHE A 265 -5.45 -31.48 -1.83
CA PHE A 265 -5.45 -30.09 -2.25
C PHE A 265 -4.73 -29.19 -1.24
N PHE A 266 -5.18 -29.17 0.02
CA PHE A 266 -4.61 -28.28 1.04
C PHE A 266 -3.17 -28.66 1.39
N THR A 267 -2.88 -29.96 1.55
CA THR A 267 -1.53 -30.41 1.91
C THR A 267 -0.53 -30.10 0.79
N SER A 268 -0.89 -30.37 -0.47
CA SER A 268 0.00 -30.08 -1.61
C SER A 268 0.19 -28.58 -1.79
N TYR A 269 -0.86 -27.77 -1.60
CA TYR A 269 -0.76 -26.32 -1.67
C TYR A 269 0.18 -25.77 -0.61
N ILE A 270 0.03 -26.18 0.66
CA ILE A 270 0.89 -25.72 1.76
C ILE A 270 2.35 -26.09 1.53
N ILE A 271 2.63 -27.30 1.06
CA ILE A 271 4.00 -27.72 0.74
C ILE A 271 4.57 -26.85 -0.38
N MET A 272 3.81 -26.62 -1.45
CA MET A 272 4.27 -25.80 -2.57
C MET A 272 4.44 -24.33 -2.20
N SER A 273 3.51 -23.73 -1.45
CA SER A 273 3.63 -22.35 -1.01
C SER A 273 4.82 -22.18 -0.07
N PHE A 274 5.04 -23.13 0.84
CA PHE A 274 6.20 -23.13 1.73
C PHE A 274 7.52 -23.19 0.95
N LEU A 275 7.64 -24.08 -0.05
CA LEU A 275 8.83 -24.18 -0.90
C LEU A 275 9.11 -22.93 -1.74
N VAL A 276 8.09 -22.12 -2.04
CA VAL A 276 8.25 -20.87 -2.81
C VAL A 276 8.59 -19.70 -1.89
N VAL A 277 8.07 -19.69 -0.65
CA VAL A 277 8.25 -18.59 0.31
C VAL A 277 9.57 -18.70 1.09
N VAL A 278 10.02 -19.92 1.40
CA VAL A 278 11.27 -20.21 2.14
C VAL A 278 12.46 -20.36 1.21
#